data_AF-A0A0X3PU28-F1
#
_entry.id   AF-A0A0X3PU28-F1
#
_cell.length_a   1.000
_cell.length_b   1.000
_cell.length_c   1.000
_cell.angle_alpha   90.00
_cell.angle_beta   90.00
_cell.angle_gamma   90.00
#
_symmetry.space_group_name_H-M   'P 1'
#
loop_
_entity.id
_entity.type
_entity.pdbx_description
1 polymer ?
#
loop_
_entity_poly.entity_id
_entity_poly.type
_entity_poly.pdbx_seq_one_letter_code
_entity_poly.pdbx_strand_id
1 'polypeptide(L)'
;MRTSLEQKLEAALSVDTDVVQDTERKWRVATLDFIVRHLREVAALQARNHMSPRALSLCFAPSLFGCPKRCRKNSLMVELMIEHWPWLMKSLESGKQRAPSEHEGFRSFAEVRRYAYQFQRRRFFEPDLLT
;
A
#
# COMPACT_ATOMS: atom_id res chain seq x y z
N MET A 1 40.18 21.27 -0.93
CA MET A 1 39.15 22.34 -0.95
C MET A 1 38.32 22.12 -2.20
N ARG A 2 37.06 21.68 -2.08
CA ARG A 2 36.15 21.62 -3.24
C ARG A 2 35.77 23.04 -3.65
N THR A 3 35.63 23.29 -4.94
CA THR A 3 35.30 24.62 -5.44
C THR A 3 33.81 24.91 -5.22
N SER A 4 33.44 26.17 -5.02
CA SER A 4 32.05 26.59 -4.84
C SER A 4 31.14 26.17 -6.02
N LEU A 5 31.72 25.99 -7.22
CA LEU A 5 31.05 25.48 -8.41
C LEU A 5 30.70 23.98 -8.30
N GLU A 6 31.61 23.16 -7.76
CA GLU A 6 31.35 21.72 -7.55
C GLU A 6 30.25 21.48 -6.53
N GLN A 7 30.21 22.26 -5.45
CA GLN A 7 29.13 22.17 -4.45
C GLN A 7 27.76 22.58 -5.01
N LYS A 8 27.71 23.61 -5.87
CA LYS A 8 26.46 24.02 -6.54
C LYS A 8 25.98 22.99 -7.56
N LEU A 9 26.90 22.33 -8.26
CA LEU A 9 26.58 21.27 -9.21
C LEU A 9 26.08 20.01 -8.50
N GLU A 10 26.72 19.58 -7.40
CA GLU A 10 26.26 18.46 -6.57
C GLU A 10 24.86 18.74 -5.97
N ALA A 11 24.60 19.96 -5.49
CA ALA A 11 23.30 20.35 -4.95
C ALA A 11 22.20 20.40 -6.03
N ALA A 12 22.51 20.91 -7.23
CA ALA A 12 21.56 20.91 -8.34
C ALA A 12 21.20 19.48 -8.78
N LEU A 13 22.20 18.59 -8.88
CA LEU A 13 22.00 17.18 -9.21
C LEU A 13 21.20 16.43 -8.14
N SER A 14 21.42 16.72 -6.85
CA SER A 14 20.66 16.06 -5.78
C SER A 14 19.20 16.50 -5.76
N VAL A 15 18.93 17.78 -6.00
CA VAL A 15 17.57 18.33 -6.09
C VAL A 15 16.82 17.73 -7.27
N ASP A 16 17.45 17.62 -8.44
CA ASP A 16 16.83 16.98 -9.60
C ASP A 16 16.52 15.50 -9.34
N THR A 17 17.41 14.76 -8.67
CA THR A 17 17.12 13.35 -8.32
C THR A 17 15.99 13.20 -7.31
N ASP A 18 15.87 14.10 -6.33
CA ASP A 18 14.78 14.06 -5.36
C ASP A 18 13.43 14.39 -6.01
N VAL A 19 13.40 15.39 -6.90
CA VAL A 19 12.19 15.75 -7.65
C VAL A 19 11.73 14.61 -8.56
N VAL A 20 12.66 13.92 -9.22
CA VAL A 20 12.35 12.76 -10.06
C VAL A 20 11.81 11.60 -9.21
N GLN A 21 12.42 11.30 -8.05
CA GLN A 21 11.95 10.24 -7.15
C GLN A 21 10.57 10.55 -6.56
N ASP A 22 10.31 11.79 -6.19
CA ASP A 22 8.99 12.21 -5.69
C ASP A 22 7.91 12.11 -6.77
N THR A 23 8.27 12.46 -8.00
CA THR A 23 7.37 12.33 -9.15
C THR A 23 7.08 10.86 -9.42
N GLU A 24 8.10 10.01 -9.48
CA GLU A 24 7.94 8.57 -9.66
C GLU A 24 7.07 7.96 -8.55
N ARG A 25 7.29 8.35 -7.29
CA ARG A 25 6.48 7.91 -6.15
C ARG A 25 5.01 8.31 -6.32
N LYS A 26 4.73 9.54 -6.77
CA LYS A 26 3.35 10.00 -7.04
C LYS A 26 2.69 9.14 -8.11
N TRP A 27 3.40 8.86 -9.21
CA TRP A 27 2.89 7.99 -10.27
C TRP A 27 2.63 6.56 -9.78
N ARG A 28 3.56 5.98 -9.03
CA ARG A 28 3.39 4.64 -8.45
C ARG A 28 2.15 4.57 -7.54
N VAL A 29 1.92 5.58 -6.70
CA VAL A 29 0.73 5.65 -5.84
C VAL A 29 -0.56 5.82 -6.66
N ALA A 30 -0.56 6.67 -7.68
CA ALA A 30 -1.72 6.86 -8.56
C ALA A 30 -2.08 5.58 -9.32
N THR A 31 -1.08 4.89 -9.88
CA THR A 31 -1.27 3.59 -10.55
C THR A 31 -1.80 2.54 -9.58
N LEU A 32 -1.28 2.53 -8.35
CA LEU A 32 -1.74 1.60 -7.32
C LEU A 32 -3.19 1.88 -6.90
N ASP A 33 -3.56 3.16 -6.73
CA ASP A 33 -4.94 3.58 -6.45
C ASP A 33 -5.89 3.13 -7.55
N PHE A 34 -5.53 3.39 -8.81
CA PHE A 34 -6.31 2.96 -9.97
C PHE A 34 -6.54 1.43 -9.97
N ILE A 35 -5.46 0.64 -9.85
CA ILE A 35 -5.55 -0.82 -9.89
C ILE A 35 -6.38 -1.35 -8.71
N VAL A 36 -6.14 -0.87 -7.49
CA VAL A 36 -6.85 -1.38 -6.31
C VAL A 36 -8.33 -1.00 -6.35
N ARG A 37 -8.69 0.20 -6.82
CA ARG A 37 -10.10 0.57 -7.03
C ARG A 37 -10.77 -0.33 -8.05
N HIS A 38 -10.10 -0.63 -9.16
CA HIS A 38 -10.65 -1.55 -10.16
C HIS A 38 -10.84 -2.96 -9.60
N LEU A 39 -9.85 -3.50 -8.87
CA LEU A 39 -9.96 -4.82 -8.24
C LEU A 39 -11.10 -4.88 -7.21
N ARG A 40 -11.40 -3.78 -6.54
CA ARG A 40 -12.57 -3.67 -5.65
C ARG A 40 -13.88 -3.78 -6.40
N GLU A 41 -14.02 -3.12 -7.54
CA GLU A 41 -15.21 -3.22 -8.39
C GLU A 41 -15.40 -4.66 -8.89
N VAL A 42 -14.31 -5.32 -9.29
CA VAL A 42 -14.33 -6.73 -9.68
C VAL A 42 -14.77 -7.62 -8.51
N ALA A 43 -14.24 -7.39 -7.30
CA ALA A 43 -14.63 -8.16 -6.13
C ALA A 43 -16.08 -7.90 -5.69
N ALA A 44 -16.62 -6.70 -5.90
CA ALA A 44 -18.02 -6.39 -5.62
C ALA A 44 -18.98 -7.20 -6.52
N LEU A 45 -18.49 -7.68 -7.67
CA LEU A 45 -19.23 -8.55 -8.60
C LEU A 45 -18.97 -10.05 -8.33
N GLN A 46 -18.47 -10.43 -7.15
CA GLN A 46 -18.12 -11.82 -6.79
C GLN A 46 -19.25 -12.81 -7.06
N ALA A 47 -20.52 -12.44 -6.84
CA ALA A 47 -21.66 -13.31 -7.10
C ALA A 47 -21.79 -13.74 -8.58
N ARG A 48 -21.19 -12.98 -9.51
CA ARG A 48 -21.25 -13.23 -10.97
C ARG A 48 -19.95 -13.74 -11.55
N ASN A 49 -18.80 -13.28 -11.05
CA ASN A 49 -17.48 -13.66 -11.59
C ASN A 49 -16.74 -14.68 -10.71
N HIS A 50 -17.28 -15.02 -9.53
CA HIS A 50 -16.66 -15.91 -8.54
C HIS A 50 -15.27 -15.47 -8.06
N MET A 51 -14.89 -14.22 -8.29
CA MET A 51 -13.59 -13.66 -7.90
C MET A 51 -13.70 -12.97 -6.55
N SER A 52 -13.35 -13.71 -5.49
CA SER A 52 -13.20 -13.12 -4.16
C SER A 52 -11.95 -12.23 -4.06
N PRO A 53 -11.90 -11.29 -3.09
CA PRO A 53 -10.67 -10.53 -2.80
C PRO A 53 -9.44 -11.43 -2.62
N ARG A 54 -9.63 -12.62 -2.02
CA ARG A 54 -8.58 -13.62 -1.85
C ARG A 54 -8.10 -14.20 -3.18
N ALA A 55 -9.02 -14.54 -4.09
CA ALA A 55 -8.67 -15.08 -5.40
C ALA A 55 -7.88 -14.04 -6.21
N LEU A 56 -8.38 -12.80 -6.25
CA LEU A 56 -7.70 -11.68 -6.90
C LEU A 56 -6.31 -11.45 -6.29
N SER A 57 -6.18 -11.49 -4.96
CA SER A 57 -4.90 -11.24 -4.31
C SER A 57 -3.82 -12.27 -4.62
N LEU A 58 -4.22 -13.54 -4.79
CA LEU A 58 -3.33 -14.61 -5.23
C LEU A 58 -2.86 -14.40 -6.68
N CYS A 59 -3.75 -13.96 -7.57
CA CYS A 59 -3.44 -13.71 -8.98
C CYS A 59 -2.53 -12.49 -9.18
N PHE A 60 -2.77 -11.39 -8.46
CA PHE A 60 -2.09 -10.11 -8.71
C PHE A 60 -0.84 -9.87 -7.85
N ALA A 61 -0.67 -10.56 -6.72
CA ALA A 61 0.51 -10.40 -5.88
C ALA A 61 1.85 -10.69 -6.59
N PRO A 62 1.98 -11.71 -7.47
CA PRO A 62 3.21 -11.91 -8.22
C PRO A 62 3.58 -10.72 -9.11
N SER A 63 2.60 -10.13 -9.80
CA SER A 63 2.81 -9.00 -10.71
C SER A 63 3.13 -7.70 -9.96
N LEU A 64 2.53 -7.49 -8.79
CA LEU A 64 2.76 -6.27 -7.99
C LEU A 64 4.08 -6.29 -7.22
N PHE A 65 4.57 -7.47 -6.83
CA PHE A 65 5.75 -7.58 -5.93
C PHE A 65 6.96 -8.30 -6.54
N GLY A 66 6.82 -8.94 -7.71
CA GLY A 66 7.93 -9.54 -8.46
C GLY A 66 8.70 -10.67 -7.77
N CYS A 67 8.28 -11.13 -6.58
CA CYS A 67 9.07 -12.05 -5.76
C CYS A 67 8.25 -13.24 -5.21
N PRO A 68 8.62 -14.49 -5.56
CA PRO A 68 7.91 -15.68 -5.09
C PRO A 68 8.20 -16.04 -3.62
N LYS A 69 9.32 -15.56 -3.04
CA LYS A 69 9.73 -15.92 -1.66
C LYS A 69 8.78 -15.43 -0.57
N ARG A 70 7.89 -14.48 -0.90
CA ARG A 70 6.95 -13.85 0.06
C ARG A 70 5.49 -13.92 -0.41
N CYS A 71 5.14 -14.89 -1.28
CA CYS A 71 3.80 -15.02 -1.87
C CYS A 71 2.65 -14.92 -0.86
N ARG A 72 2.76 -15.58 0.30
CA ARG A 72 1.71 -15.55 1.34
C ARG A 72 1.51 -14.15 1.93
N LYS A 73 2.60 -13.45 2.26
CA LYS A 73 2.53 -12.09 2.84
C LYS A 73 2.08 -11.08 1.78
N ASN A 74 2.58 -11.20 0.57
CA ASN A 74 2.26 -10.30 -0.54
C ASN A 74 0.79 -10.45 -0.95
N SER A 75 0.28 -11.68 -1.10
CA SER A 75 -1.15 -11.92 -1.36
C SER A 75 -2.03 -11.38 -0.25
N LEU A 76 -1.69 -11.60 1.02
CA LEU A 76 -2.45 -11.01 2.13
C LEU A 76 -2.46 -9.47 2.06
N MET A 77 -1.34 -8.85 1.70
CA MET A 77 -1.27 -7.39 1.58
C MET A 77 -2.18 -6.88 0.47
N VAL A 78 -2.19 -7.53 -0.70
CA VAL A 78 -3.11 -7.18 -1.80
C VAL A 78 -4.57 -7.38 -1.38
N GLU A 79 -4.88 -8.46 -0.68
CA GLU A 79 -6.23 -8.73 -0.18
C GLU A 79 -6.73 -7.62 0.75
N LEU A 80 -5.91 -7.23 1.73
CA LEU A 80 -6.22 -6.12 2.63
C LEU A 80 -6.34 -4.79 1.90
N MET A 81 -5.52 -4.57 0.87
CA MET A 81 -5.64 -3.39 0.01
C MET A 81 -6.98 -3.39 -0.70
N ILE A 82 -7.38 -4.50 -1.33
CA ILE A 82 -8.69 -4.62 -1.97
C ILE A 82 -9.80 -4.35 -0.95
N GLU A 83 -9.80 -4.97 0.22
CA GLU A 83 -10.92 -4.85 1.16
C GLU A 83 -10.98 -3.47 1.86
N HIS A 84 -9.85 -2.81 2.09
CA HIS A 84 -9.77 -1.61 2.96
C HIS A 84 -9.16 -0.37 2.32
N TRP A 85 -9.04 -0.35 0.99
CA TRP A 85 -8.40 0.75 0.25
C TRP A 85 -8.79 2.18 0.68
N PRO A 86 -10.09 2.54 0.83
CA PRO A 86 -10.46 3.91 1.19
C PRO A 86 -9.91 4.35 2.55
N TRP A 87 -9.89 3.41 3.52
CA TRP A 87 -9.35 3.67 4.85
C TRP A 87 -7.82 3.79 4.82
N LEU A 88 -7.15 2.95 4.04
CA LEU A 88 -5.69 3.02 3.85
C LEU A 88 -5.29 4.36 3.22
N MET A 89 -5.94 4.77 2.13
CA MET A 89 -5.66 6.04 1.44
C MET A 89 -5.86 7.26 2.35
N LYS A 90 -6.97 7.31 3.10
CA LYS A 90 -7.22 8.37 4.07
C LYS A 90 -6.11 8.46 5.14
N SER A 91 -5.60 7.31 5.59
CA SER A 91 -4.52 7.24 6.59
C SER A 91 -3.18 7.71 6.01
N LEU A 92 -2.91 7.38 4.74
CA LEU A 92 -1.73 7.83 3.99
C LEU A 92 -1.73 9.35 3.74
N GLU A 93 -2.89 9.92 3.41
CA GLU A 93 -3.06 11.36 3.21
C GLU A 93 -2.93 12.14 4.52
N SER A 94 -3.52 11.62 5.59
CA SER A 94 -3.42 12.21 6.94
C SER A 94 -1.98 12.19 7.47
N GLY A 95 -1.18 11.18 7.09
CA GLY A 95 0.24 11.08 7.42
C GLY A 95 1.13 12.10 6.71
N LYS A 96 0.72 12.63 5.55
CA LYS A 96 1.48 13.66 4.80
C LYS A 96 1.33 15.07 5.37
N GLN A 97 0.26 15.34 6.13
CA GLN A 97 -0.03 16.68 6.65
C GLN A 97 0.58 16.98 8.03
N ARG A 98 1.22 16.01 8.70
CA ARG A 98 1.90 16.24 9.98
C ARG A 98 3.42 16.35 9.76
N ALA A 99 3.96 17.56 9.95
CA ALA A 99 5.40 17.77 10.15
C ALA A 99 5.90 16.94 11.36
N PRO A 100 7.18 16.53 11.39
CA PRO A 100 7.70 15.63 12.41
C PRO A 100 7.87 16.37 13.74
N SER A 101 6.80 16.50 14.52
CA SER A 101 6.90 16.82 15.94
C SER A 101 7.17 15.53 16.72
N GLU A 102 8.35 15.45 17.33
CA GLU A 102 9.00 14.29 17.94
C GLU A 102 8.25 13.56 19.08
N HIS A 103 6.98 13.85 19.38
CA HIS A 103 6.33 13.27 20.57
C HIS A 103 4.94 12.64 20.39
N GLU A 104 4.42 12.52 19.16
CA GLU A 104 3.24 11.68 18.91
C GLU A 104 3.60 10.57 17.94
N GLY A 105 3.94 9.41 18.50
CA GLY A 105 4.23 8.20 17.74
C GLY A 105 3.21 8.00 16.63
N PHE A 106 3.72 7.77 15.42
CA PHE A 106 3.04 7.17 14.29
C PHE A 106 1.71 6.54 14.73
N ARG A 107 0.56 7.05 14.27
CA ARG A 107 -0.71 6.31 14.38
C ARG A 107 -0.52 5.03 13.58
N SER A 108 -0.20 3.99 14.34
CA SER A 108 1.00 3.20 14.09
C SER A 108 0.78 2.17 12.99
N PHE A 109 1.83 1.78 12.30
CA PHE A 109 1.89 0.50 11.61
C PHE A 109 1.42 -0.68 12.52
N ALA A 110 1.40 -0.50 13.85
CA ALA A 110 0.76 -1.38 14.83
C ALA A 110 -0.79 -1.41 14.76
N GLU A 111 -1.48 -0.32 14.39
CA GLU A 111 -2.94 -0.31 14.18
C GLU A 111 -3.31 -1.03 12.89
N VAL A 112 -2.58 -0.77 11.79
CA VAL A 112 -2.73 -1.53 10.54
C VAL A 112 -2.43 -3.02 10.77
N ARG A 113 -1.37 -3.33 11.55
CA ARG A 113 -1.08 -4.71 11.98
C ARG A 113 -2.19 -5.27 12.86
N ARG A 114 -2.72 -4.52 13.83
CA ARG A 114 -3.80 -4.96 14.72
C ARG A 114 -5.08 -5.24 13.93
N TYR A 115 -5.40 -4.41 12.95
CA TYR A 115 -6.49 -4.63 12.00
C TYR A 115 -6.28 -5.91 11.20
N ALA A 116 -5.11 -6.06 10.55
CA ALA A 116 -4.78 -7.27 9.79
C ALA A 116 -4.83 -8.54 10.67
N TYR A 117 -4.37 -8.46 11.92
CA TYR A 117 -4.44 -9.54 12.90
C TYR A 117 -5.88 -9.88 13.30
N GLN A 118 -6.72 -8.88 13.56
CA GLN A 118 -8.13 -9.07 13.90
C GLN A 118 -8.93 -9.65 12.74
N PHE A 119 -8.66 -9.16 11.52
CA PHE A 119 -9.26 -9.67 10.29
C PHE A 119 -8.89 -11.13 10.03
N GLN A 120 -7.61 -11.48 10.18
CA GLN A 120 -7.18 -12.87 10.12
C GLN A 120 -7.82 -13.73 11.22
N ARG A 121 -7.96 -13.21 12.46
CA ARG A 121 -8.60 -13.97 13.55
C ARG A 121 -10.07 -14.29 13.27
N ARG A 122 -10.86 -13.35 12.76
CA ARG A 122 -12.29 -13.59 12.44
C ARG A 122 -12.47 -14.70 11.41
N ARG A 123 -11.64 -14.71 10.35
CA ARG A 123 -11.74 -15.72 9.30
C ARG A 123 -11.28 -17.13 9.71
N PHE A 124 -10.42 -17.25 10.73
CA PHE A 124 -9.89 -18.54 11.20
C PHE A 124 -10.64 -19.11 12.42
N PHE A 125 -11.31 -18.28 13.22
CA PHE A 125 -11.97 -18.73 14.46
C PHE A 125 -13.50 -18.62 14.45
N GLU A 126 -14.11 -18.01 13.43
CA GLU A 126 -15.57 -18.06 13.20
C GLU A 126 -15.85 -18.42 11.72
N PRO A 127 -15.92 -19.71 11.37
CA PRO A 127 -16.32 -20.14 10.03
C PRO A 127 -17.82 -19.95 9.75
N ASP A 128 -18.64 -19.77 10.80
CA ASP A 128 -20.09 -20.04 10.76
C ASP A 128 -21.00 -18.81 10.60
N LEU A 129 -20.53 -17.71 10.00
CA LEU A 129 -21.37 -16.52 9.75
C LEU A 129 -21.48 -16.11 8.28
N LEU A 130 -21.21 -17.04 7.35
CA LEU A 130 -21.52 -16.88 5.93
C LEU A 130 -22.32 -18.09 5.43
N THR A 131 -23.54 -18.24 5.96
CA THR A 131 -24.65 -18.96 5.31
C THR A 131 -25.64 -17.97 4.71
#